data_AF-A0A938LAZ1-F1
#
_entry.id   AF-A0A938LAZ1-F1
#
_cell.length_a   1.000
_cell.length_b   1.000
_cell.length_c   1.000
_cell.angle_alpha   90.00
_cell.angle_beta   90.00
_cell.angle_gamma   90.00
#
_symmetry.space_group_name_H-M   'P 1'
#
loop_
_entity.id
_entity.type
_entity.pdbx_description
1 polymer ?
#
loop_
_entity_poly.entity_id
_entity_poly.type
_entity_poly.pdbx_seq_one_letter_code
_entity_poly.pdbx_strand_id
1 'polypeptide(L)'
;KQGCDKGDCGACTVLVDGRPVLACLTLASLVEGRAITTIEGLMPAHVRAGGDGADPVQDAFDRCGALQCGFCQPGMMLSARALLNERPHPTREEIRAALAGNLCRCTGYTQIFQAVELAIAESCGASAAPRDFEQWRHGHCGLRAPGESAAPGTGSER
;
A
#
# COMPACT_ATOMS: atom_id res chain seq x y z
N LYS A 1 -5.41 1.91 13.67
CA LYS A 1 -5.02 2.98 14.62
C LYS A 1 -6.25 3.83 14.95
N GLN A 2 -6.30 4.50 16.11
CA GLN A 2 -7.39 5.40 16.47
C GLN A 2 -7.04 6.84 16.07
N GLY A 3 -7.64 7.35 14.99
CA GLY A 3 -7.39 8.71 14.47
C GLY A 3 -8.47 9.70 14.86
N CYS A 4 -9.66 9.56 14.27
CA CYS A 4 -10.78 10.50 14.47
C CYS A 4 -11.94 9.97 15.31
N ASP A 5 -12.04 8.65 15.47
CA ASP A 5 -13.11 7.95 16.21
C ASP A 5 -14.56 8.22 15.74
N LYS A 6 -14.72 8.70 14.50
CA LYS A 6 -16.01 9.02 13.89
C LYS A 6 -16.14 8.62 12.42
N GLY A 7 -15.21 7.78 11.95
CA GLY A 7 -15.23 7.20 10.60
C GLY A 7 -14.61 8.01 9.47
N ASP A 8 -14.15 9.24 9.72
CA ASP A 8 -13.65 10.12 8.64
C ASP A 8 -12.25 9.74 8.11
N CYS A 9 -11.35 9.29 8.97
CA CYS A 9 -9.91 9.27 8.64
C CYS A 9 -9.37 7.98 8.00
N GLY A 10 -10.11 6.87 8.07
CA GLY A 10 -9.65 5.56 7.57
C GLY A 10 -8.46 4.91 8.30
N ALA A 11 -7.82 5.58 9.26
CA ALA A 11 -6.65 5.01 9.97
C ALA A 11 -6.97 3.73 10.77
N CYS A 12 -8.25 3.46 11.03
CA CYS A 12 -8.76 2.28 11.73
C CYS A 12 -9.26 1.18 10.78
N THR A 13 -9.03 1.29 9.47
CA THR A 13 -9.45 0.25 8.51
C THR A 13 -8.84 -1.10 8.86
N VAL A 14 -9.69 -2.12 8.88
CA VAL A 14 -9.36 -3.55 8.95
C VAL A 14 -10.13 -4.27 7.84
N LEU A 15 -9.73 -5.50 7.48
CA LEU A 15 -10.53 -6.32 6.57
C LEU A 15 -11.39 -7.28 7.38
N VAL A 16 -12.69 -7.34 7.06
CA VAL A 16 -13.60 -8.37 7.59
C VAL A 16 -14.18 -9.16 6.42
N ASP A 17 -13.81 -10.44 6.37
CA ASP A 17 -13.99 -11.33 5.22
C ASP A 17 -13.47 -10.69 3.93
N GLY A 18 -12.25 -10.15 3.99
CA GLY A 18 -11.57 -9.52 2.85
C GLY A 18 -12.06 -8.11 2.49
N ARG A 19 -13.15 -7.60 3.10
CA ARG A 19 -13.70 -6.27 2.79
C ARG A 19 -13.25 -5.21 3.80
N PRO A 20 -12.88 -4.00 3.35
CA PRO A 20 -12.45 -2.93 4.25
C PRO A 20 -13.62 -2.41 5.09
N VAL A 21 -13.42 -2.32 6.40
CA VAL A 21 -14.37 -1.76 7.36
C VAL A 21 -13.65 -0.90 8.40
N LEU A 22 -14.37 0.09 8.93
CA LEU A 22 -13.85 1.01 9.94
C LEU A 22 -14.01 0.40 11.33
N ALA A 23 -12.90 0.01 11.97
CA ALA A 23 -12.95 -0.62 13.28
C ALA A 23 -13.60 0.27 14.35
N CYS A 24 -13.40 1.59 14.31
CA CYS A 24 -13.99 2.51 15.29
C CYS A 24 -15.53 2.57 15.27
N LEU A 25 -16.17 2.16 14.17
CA LEU A 25 -17.63 2.15 14.03
C LEU A 25 -18.20 0.73 13.98
N THR A 26 -17.38 -0.29 14.18
CA THR A 26 -17.80 -1.69 14.10
C THR A 26 -17.86 -2.29 15.50
N LEU A 27 -19.05 -2.65 15.96
CA LEU A 27 -19.23 -3.38 17.22
C LEU A 27 -18.63 -4.78 17.11
N ALA A 28 -17.88 -5.19 18.14
CA ALA A 28 -17.23 -6.50 18.18
C ALA A 28 -18.22 -7.66 18.01
N SER A 29 -19.44 -7.54 18.55
CA SER A 29 -20.49 -8.56 18.42
C SER A 29 -20.98 -8.76 16.99
N LEU A 30 -20.81 -7.77 16.09
CA LEU A 30 -21.23 -7.88 14.68
C LEU A 30 -20.23 -8.65 13.82
N VAL A 31 -19.05 -8.97 14.36
CA VAL A 31 -17.97 -9.67 13.65
C VAL A 31 -17.59 -10.98 14.31
N GLU A 32 -18.42 -11.47 15.23
CA GLU A 32 -18.24 -12.78 15.84
C GLU A 32 -18.21 -13.88 14.76
N GLY A 33 -17.22 -14.77 14.83
CA GLY A 33 -17.01 -15.85 13.86
C GLY A 33 -16.54 -15.40 12.47
N ARG A 34 -16.36 -14.11 12.21
CA ARG A 34 -15.88 -13.59 10.91
C ARG A 34 -14.36 -13.50 10.87
N ALA A 35 -13.78 -13.61 9.67
CA ALA A 35 -12.33 -13.52 9.51
C ALA A 35 -11.91 -12.04 9.53
N ILE A 36 -11.02 -11.68 10.46
CA ILE A 36 -10.47 -10.32 10.58
C ILE A 36 -9.01 -10.32 10.15
N THR A 37 -8.62 -9.40 9.28
CA THR A 37 -7.21 -9.16 8.91
C THR A 37 -6.84 -7.71 9.21
N THR A 38 -5.82 -7.54 10.04
CA THR A 38 -5.17 -6.25 10.34
C THR A 38 -3.89 -6.12 9.53
N ILE A 39 -3.16 -5.01 9.70
CA ILE A 39 -1.92 -4.76 8.96
C ILE A 39 -0.86 -5.84 9.24
N GLU A 40 -0.82 -6.34 10.48
CA GLU A 40 0.05 -7.41 10.93
C GLU A 40 -0.25 -8.74 10.21
N GLY A 41 -1.46 -8.89 9.68
CA GLY A 41 -1.91 -10.10 8.99
C GLY A 41 -1.50 -10.20 7.52
N LEU A 42 -1.04 -9.11 6.88
CA LEU A 42 -0.72 -9.10 5.45
C LEU A 42 0.47 -10.00 5.12
N MET A 43 1.62 -9.79 5.75
CA MET A 43 2.82 -10.63 5.54
C MET A 43 2.54 -12.12 5.83
N PRO A 44 1.95 -12.53 6.97
CA PRO A 44 1.59 -13.94 7.20
C PRO A 44 0.60 -14.51 6.17
N ALA A 45 -0.32 -13.71 5.65
CA ALA A 45 -1.24 -14.15 4.59
C ALA A 45 -0.49 -14.35 3.26
N HIS A 46 0.39 -13.41 2.90
CA HIS A 46 1.23 -13.51 1.70
C HIS A 46 2.14 -14.75 1.73
N VAL A 47 2.82 -14.98 2.85
CA VAL A 47 3.69 -16.17 3.03
C VAL A 47 2.88 -17.47 2.92
N ARG A 48 1.67 -17.51 3.50
CA ARG A 48 0.78 -18.68 3.37
C ARG A 48 0.28 -18.91 1.94
N ALA A 49 0.24 -17.88 1.10
CA ALA A 49 -0.10 -17.97 -0.31
C ALA A 49 1.11 -18.34 -1.20
N GLY A 50 2.27 -18.66 -0.62
CA GLY A 50 3.49 -19.03 -1.34
C GLY A 50 4.40 -17.86 -1.70
N GLY A 51 4.10 -16.65 -1.20
CA GLY A 51 5.00 -15.51 -1.28
C GLY A 51 6.18 -15.61 -0.30
N ASP A 52 7.18 -14.74 -0.49
CA ASP A 52 8.29 -14.57 0.45
C ASP A 52 8.24 -13.18 1.09
N GLY A 53 8.50 -13.10 2.39
CA GLY A 53 8.55 -11.85 3.13
C GLY A 53 7.26 -11.03 3.11
N ALA A 54 7.42 -9.71 3.09
CA ALA A 54 6.33 -8.73 3.18
C ALA A 54 5.31 -8.87 2.04
N ASP A 55 4.05 -8.50 2.31
CA ASP A 55 3.07 -8.39 1.22
C ASP A 55 3.55 -7.33 0.20
N PRO A 56 3.34 -7.53 -1.12
CA PRO A 56 3.80 -6.58 -2.15
C PRO A 56 3.32 -5.14 -1.93
N VAL A 57 2.15 -4.93 -1.32
CA VAL A 57 1.67 -3.59 -0.96
C VAL A 57 2.54 -2.99 0.16
N GLN A 58 2.96 -3.79 1.14
CA GLN A 58 3.83 -3.32 2.22
C GLN A 58 5.21 -2.94 1.69
N ASP A 59 5.81 -3.80 0.86
CA ASP A 59 7.12 -3.56 0.24
C ASP A 59 7.11 -2.33 -0.68
N ALA A 60 6.10 -2.22 -1.55
CA ALA A 60 5.99 -1.08 -2.46
C ALA A 60 5.79 0.25 -1.72
N PHE A 61 5.03 0.27 -0.62
CA PHE A 61 4.88 1.48 0.19
C PHE A 61 6.20 1.91 0.81
N ASP A 62 6.99 0.97 1.33
CA ASP A 62 8.33 1.27 1.83
C ASP A 62 9.18 1.87 0.71
N ARG A 63 9.30 1.16 -0.41
CA ARG A 63 10.16 1.52 -1.54
C ARG A 63 9.78 2.84 -2.21
N CYS A 64 8.50 3.16 -2.32
CA CYS A 64 8.07 4.42 -2.89
C CYS A 64 8.16 5.61 -1.91
N GLY A 65 8.61 5.41 -0.67
CA GLY A 65 8.61 6.47 0.33
C GLY A 65 7.19 6.94 0.67
N ALA A 66 6.21 6.04 0.56
CA ALA A 66 4.82 6.32 0.90
C ALA A 66 4.63 6.46 2.42
N LEU A 67 5.65 6.14 3.23
CA LEU A 67 5.66 6.32 4.68
C LEU A 67 6.48 7.56 5.08
N GLN A 68 5.81 8.55 5.67
CA GLN A 68 6.45 9.61 6.44
C GLN A 68 6.24 9.36 7.94
N CYS A 69 5.21 9.94 8.56
CA CYS A 69 4.88 9.68 9.97
C CYS A 69 4.35 8.25 10.22
N GLY A 70 3.95 7.52 9.18
CA GLY A 70 3.47 6.14 9.25
C GLY A 70 2.03 5.95 9.78
N PHE A 71 1.42 6.96 10.40
CA PHE A 71 0.16 6.77 11.16
C PHE A 71 -1.03 6.26 10.32
N CYS A 72 -1.23 6.81 9.13
CA CYS A 72 -2.34 6.44 8.24
C CYS A 72 -2.06 5.18 7.40
N GLN A 73 -0.81 4.70 7.37
CA GLN A 73 -0.36 3.69 6.42
C GLN A 73 -1.01 2.31 6.60
N PRO A 74 -1.30 1.83 7.83
CA PRO A 74 -2.05 0.60 8.01
C PRO A 74 -3.38 0.58 7.26
N GLY A 75 -4.16 1.68 7.35
CA GLY A 75 -5.46 1.78 6.68
C GLY A 75 -5.33 1.89 5.16
N MET A 76 -4.33 2.64 4.69
CA MET A 76 -3.99 2.76 3.27
C MET A 76 -3.65 1.40 2.64
N MET A 77 -2.73 0.66 3.27
CA MET A 77 -2.26 -0.63 2.77
C MET A 77 -3.37 -1.68 2.76
N LEU A 78 -4.21 -1.73 3.80
CA LEU A 78 -5.35 -2.65 3.84
C LEU A 78 -6.40 -2.32 2.78
N SER A 79 -6.69 -1.04 2.57
CA SER A 79 -7.63 -0.61 1.52
C SER A 79 -7.10 -0.90 0.12
N ALA A 80 -5.81 -0.67 -0.12
CA ALA A 80 -5.13 -1.04 -1.36
C ALA A 80 -5.15 -2.55 -1.59
N ARG A 81 -4.81 -3.36 -0.59
CA ARG A 81 -4.83 -4.82 -0.68
C ARG A 81 -6.22 -5.36 -0.99
N ALA A 82 -7.26 -4.78 -0.39
CA ALA A 82 -8.64 -5.15 -0.68
C ALA A 82 -9.01 -4.85 -2.14
N LEU A 83 -8.66 -3.66 -2.65
CA LEU A 83 -8.82 -3.32 -4.07
C LEU A 83 -8.12 -4.34 -4.97
N LEU A 84 -6.86 -4.67 -4.68
CA LEU A 84 -6.07 -5.60 -5.50
C LEU A 84 -6.56 -7.05 -5.44
N ASN A 85 -7.23 -7.45 -4.37
CA ASN A 85 -7.89 -8.75 -4.29
C ASN A 85 -9.13 -8.82 -5.19
N GLU A 86 -9.89 -7.72 -5.28
CA GLU A 86 -11.10 -7.64 -6.11
C GLU A 86 -10.76 -7.40 -7.59
N ARG A 87 -9.79 -6.52 -7.84
CA ARG A 87 -9.37 -6.09 -9.16
C ARG A 87 -7.83 -6.04 -9.21
N PRO A 88 -7.16 -7.06 -9.80
CA PRO A 88 -5.70 -7.12 -9.86
C PRO A 88 -5.02 -6.00 -10.67
N HIS A 89 -5.73 -5.40 -11.63
CA HIS A 89 -5.23 -4.32 -12.49
C HIS A 89 -6.19 -3.12 -12.50
N PRO A 90 -6.34 -2.41 -11.36
CA PRO A 90 -7.18 -1.23 -11.28
C PRO A 90 -6.54 -0.04 -12.01
N THR A 91 -7.38 0.85 -12.52
CA THR A 91 -6.93 2.15 -13.04
C THR A 91 -6.51 3.09 -11.91
N ARG A 92 -5.79 4.17 -12.24
CA ARG A 92 -5.40 5.17 -11.24
C ARG A 92 -6.61 5.83 -10.58
N GLU A 93 -7.68 6.04 -11.33
CA GLU A 93 -8.96 6.55 -10.83
C GLU A 93 -9.58 5.60 -9.80
N GLU A 94 -9.51 4.29 -10.04
CA GLU A 94 -10.01 3.27 -9.11
C GLU A 94 -9.16 3.17 -7.85
N ILE A 95 -7.84 3.31 -7.97
CA ILE A 95 -6.93 3.42 -6.82
C ILE A 95 -7.32 4.64 -5.96
N ARG A 96 -7.54 5.81 -6.58
CA ARG A 96 -7.97 7.01 -5.87
C ARG A 96 -9.30 6.80 -5.17
N ALA A 97 -10.27 6.19 -5.85
CA ALA A 97 -11.60 5.93 -5.28
C ALA A 97 -11.52 4.99 -4.07
N ALA A 98 -10.76 3.89 -4.17
CA ALA A 98 -10.59 2.94 -3.08
C ALA A 98 -9.87 3.53 -1.85
N LEU A 99 -8.96 4.49 -2.08
CA LEU A 99 -8.21 5.14 -1.00
C LEU A 99 -8.85 6.44 -0.50
N ALA A 100 -9.95 6.92 -1.09
CA ALA A 100 -10.58 8.20 -0.74
C ALA A 100 -11.01 8.29 0.74
N GLY A 101 -11.34 7.15 1.36
CA GLY A 101 -11.69 7.07 2.79
C GLY A 101 -10.49 7.09 3.75
N ASN A 102 -9.26 7.17 3.26
CA ASN A 102 -8.05 7.19 4.08
C ASN A 102 -7.36 8.55 3.98
N LEU A 103 -7.26 9.27 5.10
CA LEU A 103 -6.67 10.60 5.11
C LEU A 103 -5.18 10.54 5.46
N CYS A 104 -4.37 11.22 4.67
CA CYS A 104 -2.96 11.43 4.94
C CYS A 104 -2.63 12.92 5.00
N ARG A 105 -1.92 13.34 6.07
CA ARG A 105 -1.50 14.74 6.24
C ARG A 105 -0.06 15.02 5.79
N CYS A 106 0.72 13.98 5.54
CA CYS A 106 2.17 14.09 5.37
C CYS A 106 2.63 13.93 3.91
N THR A 107 2.13 12.91 3.21
CA THR A 107 2.69 12.51 1.89
C THR A 107 2.19 13.33 0.71
N GLY A 108 0.99 13.92 0.80
CA GLY A 108 0.33 14.50 -0.38
C GLY A 108 -0.18 13.44 -1.38
N TYR A 109 -0.26 12.17 -0.98
CA TYR A 109 -0.82 11.02 -1.71
C TYR A 109 -0.07 10.52 -2.95
N THR A 110 0.78 11.33 -3.58
CA THR A 110 1.48 10.94 -4.82
C THR A 110 2.25 9.63 -4.68
N GLN A 111 3.07 9.49 -3.62
CA GLN A 111 3.86 8.30 -3.35
C GLN A 111 2.99 7.10 -2.96
N ILE A 112 1.84 7.34 -2.33
CA ILE A 112 0.88 6.29 -1.97
C ILE A 112 0.30 5.66 -3.25
N PHE A 113 -0.12 6.49 -4.22
CA PHE A 113 -0.63 5.99 -5.49
C PHE A 113 0.44 5.26 -6.29
N GLN A 114 1.66 5.80 -6.34
CA GLN A 114 2.80 5.14 -6.98
C GLN A 114 3.13 3.78 -6.32
N ALA A 115 2.98 3.66 -5.00
CA ALA A 115 3.18 2.40 -4.30
C ALA A 115 2.17 1.33 -4.70
N VAL A 116 0.89 1.69 -4.86
CA VAL A 116 -0.12 0.75 -5.35
C VAL A 116 0.17 0.35 -6.80
N GLU A 117 0.55 1.31 -7.64
CA GLU A 117 0.97 1.06 -9.04
C GLU A 117 2.18 0.12 -9.13
N LEU A 118 3.15 0.29 -8.22
CA LEU A 118 4.31 -0.59 -8.12
C LEU A 118 3.92 -2.02 -7.73
N ALA A 119 3.08 -2.18 -6.70
CA ALA A 119 2.60 -3.50 -6.29
C ALA A 119 1.86 -4.23 -7.44
N ILE A 120 1.13 -3.50 -8.29
CA ILE A 120 0.48 -4.05 -9.48
C ILE A 120 1.53 -4.50 -10.50
N ALA A 121 2.51 -3.64 -10.81
CA ALA A 121 3.55 -3.93 -11.80
C ALA A 121 4.36 -5.19 -11.43
N GLU A 122 4.71 -5.35 -10.16
CA GLU A 122 5.48 -6.49 -9.67
C GLU A 122 4.67 -7.79 -9.66
N SER A 123 3.36 -7.69 -9.41
CA SER A 123 2.45 -8.83 -9.58
C SER A 123 2.36 -9.31 -11.04
N CYS A 124 2.66 -8.43 -12.02
CA CYS A 124 2.75 -8.76 -13.45
C CYS A 124 4.16 -9.22 -13.89
N GLY A 125 5.12 -9.33 -12.98
CA GLY A 125 6.50 -9.72 -13.30
C GLY A 125 7.42 -8.59 -13.78
N ALA A 126 7.01 -7.33 -13.67
CA ALA A 126 7.92 -6.19 -13.87
C ALA A 126 8.71 -5.94 -12.58
N SER A 127 10.04 -5.87 -12.65
CA SER A 127 10.88 -5.54 -11.49
C SER A 127 11.22 -4.06 -11.48
N ALA A 128 10.99 -3.36 -10.36
CA ALA A 128 11.47 -1.98 -10.22
C ALA A 128 12.93 -1.93 -9.76
N ALA A 129 13.63 -0.88 -10.20
CA ALA A 129 15.04 -0.67 -9.84
C ALA A 129 15.22 -0.41 -8.34
N PRO A 130 16.38 -0.77 -7.77
CA PRO A 130 16.72 -0.43 -6.39
C PRO A 130 16.70 1.09 -6.19
N ARG A 131 16.26 1.52 -5.01
CA ARG A 131 16.21 2.94 -4.65
C ARG A 131 17.61 3.57 -4.71
N ASP A 132 17.75 4.66 -5.45
CA ASP A 132 18.86 5.60 -5.28
C ASP A 132 18.40 6.87 -4.52
N PHE A 133 19.36 7.61 -3.97
CA PHE A 133 19.09 8.83 -3.19
C PHE A 133 18.46 9.95 -4.04
N GLU A 134 18.77 10.01 -5.34
CA GLU A 134 18.28 11.00 -6.29
C GLU A 134 16.76 10.83 -6.51
N GLN A 135 16.31 9.58 -6.69
CA GLN A 135 14.90 9.20 -6.87
C GLN A 135 14.05 9.57 -5.64
N TRP A 136 14.60 9.39 -4.43
CA TRP A 136 13.94 9.85 -3.20
C TRP A 136 13.77 11.36 -3.18
N ARG A 137 14.81 12.11 -3.57
CA ARG A 137 14.82 13.58 -3.59
C ARG A 137 13.79 14.16 -4.56
N HIS A 138 13.47 13.44 -5.63
CA HIS A 138 12.50 13.85 -6.63
C HIS A 138 11.11 13.24 -6.44
N GLY A 139 10.90 12.40 -5.42
CA GLY A 139 9.59 11.82 -5.10
C GLY A 139 9.07 10.83 -6.16
N HIS A 140 9.98 10.23 -6.92
CA HIS A 140 9.65 9.20 -7.89
C HIS A 140 9.90 7.83 -7.28
N CYS A 141 8.83 7.04 -7.11
CA CYS A 141 9.01 5.61 -7.01
C CYS A 141 9.62 5.13 -8.33
N GLY A 142 10.78 4.46 -8.29
CA GLY A 142 11.56 4.00 -9.44
C GLY A 142 10.90 2.95 -10.36
N LEU A 143 9.59 3.07 -10.56
CA LEU A 143 8.78 2.40 -11.55
C LEU A 143 9.37 2.67 -12.94
N ARG A 144 9.99 1.65 -13.52
CA ARG A 144 10.45 1.65 -14.91
C ARG A 144 9.31 1.20 -15.80
N ALA A 145 9.15 1.82 -16.96
CA ALA A 145 8.24 1.30 -17.97
C ALA A 145 8.77 -0.07 -18.48
N PRO A 146 7.88 -0.99 -18.91
CA PRO A 146 8.33 -2.23 -19.57
C PRO A 146 9.20 -1.89 -20.79
N GLY A 147 10.50 -2.23 -20.72
CA GLY A 147 11.47 -2.02 -21.81
C GLY A 147 12.54 -0.93 -21.60
N GLU A 148 12.54 -0.19 -20.50
CA GLU A 148 13.61 0.79 -20.21
C GLU A 148 14.86 0.12 -19.59
N SER A 149 15.97 0.15 -20.32
CA SER A 149 17.27 -0.36 -19.86
C SER A 149 17.81 0.46 -18.68
N ALA A 150 18.62 -0.19 -17.84
CA ALA A 150 19.31 0.45 -16.72
C ALA A 150 20.08 1.70 -17.18
N ALA A 151 19.60 2.91 -16.84
CA ALA A 151 20.45 4.09 -16.90
C ALA A 151 21.73 3.78 -16.10
N PRO A 152 22.92 3.96 -16.69
CA PRO A 152 24.17 3.67 -15.99
C PRO A 152 24.21 4.53 -14.73
N GLY A 153 24.32 3.88 -13.57
CA GLY A 153 24.36 4.56 -12.29
C GLY A 153 25.42 5.64 -12.32
N THR A 154 25.05 6.88 -12.04
CA THR A 154 26.01 7.96 -11.82
C THR A 154 26.73 7.65 -10.52
N GLY A 155 27.86 6.94 -10.64
CA GLY A 155 28.78 6.69 -9.55
C GLY A 155 29.19 8.01 -8.92
N SER A 156 28.68 8.29 -7.73
CA SER A 156 29.23 9.31 -6.86
C SER A 156 30.38 8.68 -6.08
N GLU A 157 31.56 8.61 -6.69
CA GLU A 157 32.80 8.57 -5.92
C GLU A 157 32.90 9.88 -5.14
N ARG A 158 32.73 9.81 -3.82
CA ARG A 158 33.21 10.79 -2.85
C ARG A 158 33.48 10.12 -1.52
#